data_AF-A0A8T4FJ15-F1
#
_entry.id   AF-A0A8T4FJ15-F1
#
_cell.length_a   1.000
_cell.length_b   1.000
_cell.length_c   1.000
_cell.angle_alpha   90.00
_cell.angle_beta   90.00
_cell.angle_gamma   90.00
#
_symmetry.space_group_name_H-M   'P 1'
#
loop_
_entity.id
_entity.type
_entity.pdbx_description
1 polymer ?
#
loop_
_entity_poly.entity_id
_entity_poly.type
_entity_poly.pdbx_seq_one_letter_code
_entity_poly.pdbx_strand_id
1 'polypeptide(L)'
;RIFEYNLKALDECDIVVAVVDGADADSGTAWEIGYAYAVKKRVILLRTDFRRVGRSEAVNLMLEESGEVVGSVGELVGVLDSPF
;
A
#
# COMPACT_ATOMS: atom_id res chain seq x y z
N ARG A 1 -8.12 22.20 1.45
CA ARG A 1 -6.94 21.89 2.31
C ARG A 1 -6.21 20.66 1.76
N ILE A 2 -4.94 20.40 2.10
CA ILE A 2 -4.18 19.24 1.58
C ILE A 2 -4.90 17.91 1.87
N PHE A 3 -5.39 17.74 3.10
CA PHE A 3 -6.14 16.54 3.50
C PHE A 3 -7.36 16.25 2.60
N GLU A 4 -8.18 17.26 2.30
CA GLU A 4 -9.37 17.09 1.44
C GLU A 4 -8.99 16.74 0.00
N TYR A 5 -7.85 17.26 -0.47
CA TYR A 5 -7.33 16.94 -1.80
C TYR A 5 -6.88 15.48 -1.89
N ASN A 6 -6.14 14.99 -0.89
CA ASN A 6 -5.72 13.59 -0.82
C ASN A 6 -6.94 12.66 -0.70
N LEU A 7 -7.91 13.01 0.16
CA LEU A 7 -9.13 12.22 0.32
C LEU A 7 -9.91 12.10 -1.00
N LYS A 8 -10.06 13.22 -1.72
CA LYS A 8 -10.70 13.22 -3.03
C LYS A 8 -9.93 12.35 -4.04
N ALA A 9 -8.60 12.40 -4.04
CA ALA A 9 -7.78 11.57 -4.92
C ALA A 9 -7.93 10.07 -4.60
N LEU A 10 -8.02 9.70 -3.30
CA LEU A 10 -8.30 8.33 -2.88
C LEU A 10 -9.68 7.86 -3.34
N ASP A 11 -10.69 8.74 -3.29
CA ASP A 11 -12.04 8.44 -3.76
C ASP A 11 -12.10 8.25 -5.29
N GLU A 12 -11.34 9.06 -6.05
CA GLU A 12 -11.35 9.08 -7.51
C GLU A 12 -10.46 8.00 -8.16
N CYS A 13 -9.44 7.49 -7.46
CA CYS A 13 -8.52 6.50 -8.01
C CYS A 13 -9.14 5.09 -8.13
N ASP A 14 -8.59 4.26 -9.02
CA ASP A 14 -8.96 2.84 -9.11
C ASP A 14 -8.08 1.95 -8.22
N ILE A 15 -6.80 2.32 -8.10
CA ILE A 15 -5.77 1.56 -7.42
C ILE A 15 -4.92 2.51 -6.57
N VAL A 16 -4.63 2.10 -5.33
CA VAL A 16 -3.67 2.77 -4.45
C VAL A 16 -2.39 1.96 -4.43
N VAL A 17 -1.28 2.61 -4.80
CA VAL A 17 0.06 2.04 -4.63
C VAL A 17 0.75 2.77 -3.50
N ALA A 18 1.04 2.07 -2.42
CA ALA A 18 1.67 2.64 -1.23
C ALA A 18 3.09 2.11 -1.06
N VAL A 19 4.06 3.01 -0.90
CA VAL A 19 5.44 2.65 -0.58
C VAL A 19 5.55 2.42 0.93
N VAL A 20 5.91 1.20 1.32
CA VAL A 20 5.98 0.76 2.72
C VAL A 20 7.39 0.32 3.11
N ASP A 21 8.38 1.02 2.55
CA ASP A 21 9.79 0.81 2.88
C ASP A 21 10.10 1.26 4.31
N GLY A 22 11.01 0.53 4.95
CA GLY A 22 11.49 0.80 6.30
C GLY A 22 10.96 -0.19 7.35
N ALA A 23 11.11 0.22 8.60
CA ALA A 23 10.73 -0.59 9.75
C ALA A 23 9.22 -0.56 10.04
N ASP A 24 8.52 0.49 9.59
CA ASP A 24 7.07 0.64 9.67
C ASP A 24 6.62 1.63 8.60
N ALA A 25 5.35 1.55 8.18
CA ALA A 25 4.80 2.53 7.26
C ALA A 25 4.63 3.89 7.97
N ASP A 26 4.76 4.99 7.22
CA ASP A 26 4.39 6.30 7.75
C ASP A 26 2.92 6.30 8.19
N SER A 27 2.63 6.94 9.33
CA SER A 27 1.28 6.97 9.89
C SER A 27 0.23 7.59 8.95
N GLY A 28 0.64 8.53 8.09
CA GLY A 28 -0.21 9.08 7.04
C GLY A 28 -0.49 8.05 5.95
N THR A 29 0.54 7.40 5.44
CA THR A 29 0.40 6.31 4.45
C THR A 29 -0.47 5.17 4.99
N ALA A 30 -0.28 4.77 6.25
CA ALA A 30 -1.09 3.74 6.90
C ALA A 30 -2.57 4.13 6.99
N TRP A 31 -2.86 5.42 7.25
CA TRP A 31 -4.23 5.94 7.23
C TRP A 31 -4.85 5.89 5.83
N GLU A 32 -4.09 6.29 4.81
CA GLU A 32 -4.54 6.27 3.41
C GLU A 32 -4.81 4.82 2.94
N ILE A 33 -3.95 3.86 3.31
CA ILE A 33 -4.15 2.42 3.07
C ILE A 33 -5.43 1.92 3.74
N GLY A 34 -5.61 2.21 5.03
CA GLY A 34 -6.78 1.76 5.78
C GLY A 34 -8.09 2.33 5.22
N TYR A 35 -8.06 3.60 4.78
CA TYR A 35 -9.20 4.22 4.10
C TYR A 35 -9.49 3.51 2.76
N ALA A 36 -8.48 3.31 1.92
CA ALA A 36 -8.59 2.64 0.64
C ALA A 36 -9.15 1.21 0.78
N TYR A 37 -8.70 0.46 1.78
CA TYR A 37 -9.24 -0.86 2.13
C TYR A 37 -10.73 -0.78 2.49
N ALA A 38 -11.11 0.15 3.37
CA ALA A 38 -12.49 0.31 3.82
C ALA A 38 -13.46 0.65 2.67
N VAL A 39 -13.00 1.44 1.70
CA VAL A 39 -13.78 1.80 0.50
C VAL A 39 -13.57 0.83 -0.68
N LYS A 40 -12.96 -0.35 -0.44
CA LYS A 40 -12.77 -1.45 -1.41
C LYS A 40 -11.96 -1.06 -2.65
N LYS A 41 -10.99 -0.17 -2.51
CA LYS A 41 -10.00 0.11 -3.56
C LYS A 41 -8.96 -1.00 -3.57
N ARG A 42 -8.41 -1.30 -4.75
CA ARG A 42 -7.29 -2.23 -4.86
C ARG A 42 -6.05 -1.55 -4.25
N VAL A 43 -5.44 -2.17 -3.25
CA VAL A 43 -4.23 -1.66 -2.60
C VAL A 43 -3.06 -2.57 -2.95
N ILE A 44 -1.97 -1.97 -3.42
CA ILE A 44 -0.69 -2.63 -3.67
C ILE A 44 0.38 -1.97 -2.80
N LEU A 45 1.08 -2.77 -2.01
CA LEU A 45 2.11 -2.33 -1.10
C LEU A 45 3.48 -2.58 -1.72
N LEU A 46 4.15 -1.53 -2.18
CA LEU A 46 5.50 -1.63 -2.73
C LEU A 46 6.52 -1.60 -1.59
N ARG A 47 7.29 -2.68 -1.47
CA ARG A 47 8.36 -2.83 -0.49
C ARG A 47 9.66 -3.25 -1.13
N THR A 48 10.53 -2.28 -1.38
CA THR A 48 11.83 -2.46 -2.01
C THR A 48 12.95 -2.74 -1.01
N ASP A 49 12.74 -2.51 0.29
CA ASP A 49 13.75 -2.77 1.32
C ASP A 49 13.57 -4.12 2.05
N PHE A 50 14.55 -5.02 1.88
CA PHE A 50 14.50 -6.38 2.44
C PHE A 50 14.80 -6.48 3.95
N ARG A 51 14.83 -5.37 4.68
CA ARG A 51 15.09 -5.38 6.12
C ARG A 51 13.80 -5.75 6.85
N ARG A 52 13.70 -6.98 7.36
CA ARG A 52 12.48 -7.50 7.99
C ARG A 52 11.98 -6.64 9.15
N VAL A 53 10.67 -6.38 9.20
CA VAL A 53 10.00 -5.86 10.38
C VAL A 53 9.67 -7.05 11.27
N GLY A 54 10.51 -7.31 12.28
CA GLY A 54 10.31 -8.44 13.19
C GLY A 54 10.78 -9.81 12.65
N ARG A 55 10.22 -10.90 13.20
CA ARG A 55 10.74 -12.28 13.01
C ARG A 55 10.28 -12.95 11.71
N SER A 56 9.15 -12.54 11.13
CA SER A 56 8.57 -13.21 9.96
C SER A 56 7.71 -12.33 9.03
N GLU A 57 7.43 -11.08 9.39
CA GLU A 57 6.49 -10.22 8.64
C GLU A 57 7.25 -9.22 7.77
N ALA A 58 6.69 -8.94 6.59
CA ALA A 58 7.23 -7.90 5.73
C ALA A 58 6.86 -6.52 6.27
N VAL A 59 5.60 -6.31 6.63
CA VAL A 59 5.10 -5.06 7.22
C VAL A 59 4.19 -5.38 8.39
N ASN A 60 3.66 -4.37 9.08
CA ASN A 60 2.60 -4.58 10.07
C ASN A 60 1.46 -5.43 9.47
N LEU A 61 1.00 -6.45 10.22
CA LEU A 61 -0.09 -7.35 9.82
C LEU A 61 -1.32 -6.61 9.25
N MET A 62 -1.71 -5.47 9.82
CA MET A 62 -2.88 -4.72 9.34
C MET A 62 -2.70 -4.23 7.91
N LEU A 63 -1.48 -3.91 7.50
CA LEU A 63 -1.16 -3.48 6.14
C LEU A 63 -1.10 -4.68 5.20
N GLU A 64 -0.45 -5.77 5.62
CA GLU A 64 -0.37 -7.00 4.83
C GLU A 64 -1.74 -7.58 4.49
N GLU A 65 -2.70 -7.52 5.44
CA GLU A 65 -4.10 -7.91 5.20
C GLU A 65 -4.91 -6.88 4.40
N SER A 66 -4.40 -5.64 4.27
CA SER A 66 -5.08 -4.55 3.56
C SER A 66 -4.72 -4.46 2.07
N GLY A 67 -3.68 -5.15 1.59
CA GLY A 67 -3.24 -5.05 0.21
C GLY A 67 -2.21 -6.10 -0.22
N GLU A 68 -1.97 -6.19 -1.52
CA GLU A 68 -1.00 -7.12 -2.11
C GLU A 68 0.44 -6.57 -1.99
N VAL A 69 1.34 -7.31 -1.35
CA VAL A 69 2.73 -6.87 -1.16
C VAL A 69 3.60 -7.28 -2.35
N VAL A 70 4.32 -6.32 -2.94
CA VAL A 70 5.28 -6.55 -4.04
C VAL A 70 6.68 -6.06 -3.68
N GLY A 71 7.69 -6.82 -4.08
CA GLY A 71 9.09 -6.61 -3.68
C GLY A 71 9.88 -5.67 -4.60
N SER A 72 9.31 -5.29 -5.74
CA SER A 72 10.01 -4.49 -6.75
C SER A 72 9.05 -3.75 -7.68
N VAL A 73 9.57 -2.74 -8.39
CA VAL A 73 8.81 -2.05 -9.45
C VAL A 73 8.45 -3.00 -10.60
N GLY A 74 9.30 -4.00 -10.90
CA GLY A 74 8.99 -5.00 -11.93
C GLY A 74 7.79 -5.87 -11.55
N GLU A 75 7.72 -6.31 -10.30
CA GLU A 75 6.54 -7.04 -9.78
C GLU A 75 5.30 -6.16 -9.74
N LEU A 76 5.44 -4.90 -9.31
CA LEU A 76 4.34 -3.93 -9.33
C LEU A 76 3.73 -3.80 -10.73
N VAL A 77 4.57 -3.62 -11.76
CA VAL A 77 4.10 -3.53 -13.16
C VAL A 77 3.39 -4.82 -13.58
N GLY A 78 3.96 -5.99 -13.24
CA GLY A 78 3.33 -7.28 -13.54
C GLY A 78 1.95 -7.46 -12.89
N VAL A 79 1.79 -6.99 -11.65
CA VAL A 79 0.53 -7.05 -10.89
C VAL A 79 -0.50 -6.03 -11.43
N LEU A 80 -0.05 -4.87 -11.91
CA LEU A 80 -0.90 -3.85 -12.54
C LEU A 80 -1.42 -4.31 -13.90
N ASP A 81 -0.60 -5.00 -14.69
CA ASP A 81 -0.96 -5.52 -16.02
C ASP A 81 -1.79 -6.82 -15.95
N SER A 82 -1.88 -7.45 -14.77
CA SER A 82 -2.68 -8.65 -14.56
C SER A 82 -4.18 -8.32 -14.66
N PRO A 83 -4.97 -9.01 -15.51
CA PRO A 83 -6.38 -8.71 -15.79
C PRO A 83 -7.36 -9.09 -14.66
N PHE A 84 -6.87 -9.26 -13.42
CA PHE A 84 -7.47 -10.01 -12.30
C PHE A 84 -7.40 -11.53 -12.47
#